data_AF-A0A1W1D872-F1
#
_entry.id   AF-A0A1W1D872-F1
#
_cell.length_a   1.000
_cell.length_b   1.000
_cell.length_c   1.000
_cell.angle_alpha   90.00
_cell.angle_beta   90.00
_cell.angle_gamma   90.00
#
_symmetry.space_group_name_H-M   'P 1'
#
loop_
_entity.id
_entity.type
_entity.pdbx_description
1 polymer ?
#
loop_
_entity_poly.entity_id
_entity_poly.type
_entity_poly.pdbx_seq_one_letter_code
_entity_poly.pdbx_strand_id
1 'polypeptide(L)'
;MDEFKFGELNDHVVLEVVAIGPAFDMLAKEGKFAKSVTKLMKRGVTFTADASIQKMMKKHQLPTDLVDGVQHVKVGPAHIVKRQIEGYKYLALFF
;
A
#
# COMPACT_ATOMS: atom_id res chain seq x y z
N MET A 1 -14.27 -4.93 -38.07
CA MET A 1 -14.29 -4.52 -36.65
C MET A 1 -12.97 -4.99 -36.11
N ASP A 2 -11.98 -4.10 -36.10
CA ASP A 2 -10.61 -4.48 -35.78
C ASP A 2 -10.53 -4.98 -34.34
N GLU A 3 -10.01 -6.20 -34.18
CA GLU A 3 -9.63 -6.75 -32.88
C GLU A 3 -8.67 -5.76 -32.23
N PHE A 4 -9.05 -5.28 -31.05
CA PHE A 4 -8.16 -4.49 -30.20
C PHE A 4 -7.01 -5.40 -29.76
N LYS A 5 -5.96 -5.48 -30.57
CA LYS A 5 -4.72 -6.16 -30.19
C LYS A 5 -4.09 -5.29 -29.12
N PHE A 6 -4.12 -5.77 -27.88
CA PHE A 6 -3.19 -5.33 -26.84
C PHE A 6 -1.78 -5.64 -27.37
N GLY A 7 -1.24 -4.77 -28.22
CA GLY A 7 0.19 -4.72 -28.49
C GLY A 7 0.89 -4.62 -27.15
N GLU A 8 2.00 -5.34 -27.00
CA GLU A 8 2.76 -5.47 -25.76
C GLU A 8 2.87 -4.13 -25.03
N LEU A 9 2.00 -3.93 -24.04
CA LEU A 9 2.16 -2.88 -23.06
C LEU A 9 3.36 -3.34 -22.22
N ASN A 10 4.57 -2.91 -22.60
CA ASN A 10 5.75 -2.90 -21.75
C ASN A 10 5.61 -1.87 -20.61
N ASP A 11 4.39 -1.70 -20.10
CA ASP A 11 4.04 -0.74 -19.08
C ASP A 11 4.52 -1.29 -17.74
N HIS A 12 5.77 -1.00 -17.42
CA HIS A 12 6.28 -1.14 -16.06
C HIS A 12 5.53 -0.15 -15.16
N VAL A 13 4.41 -0.60 -14.61
CA VAL A 13 3.64 0.18 -13.63
C VAL A 13 4.31 0.07 -12.26
N VAL A 14 4.80 1.21 -11.75
CA VAL A 14 5.22 1.33 -10.34
C VAL A 14 3.97 1.48 -9.49
N LEU A 15 3.75 0.54 -8.56
CA LEU A 15 2.60 0.54 -7.67
C LEU A 15 3.04 0.65 -6.21
N GLU A 16 2.51 1.64 -5.51
CA GLU A 16 2.63 1.81 -4.06
C GLU A 16 1.24 1.80 -3.42
N VAL A 17 1.07 0.96 -2.39
CA VAL A 17 -0.15 0.90 -1.56
C VAL A 17 0.16 1.52 -0.20
N VAL A 18 -0.46 2.66 0.08
CA VAL A 18 -0.28 3.38 1.35
C VAL A 18 -1.48 3.09 2.27
N ALA A 19 -1.25 2.36 3.36
CA ALA A 19 -2.28 2.04 4.34
C ALA A 19 -2.37 3.14 5.42
N ILE A 20 -3.55 3.76 5.51
CA ILE A 20 -3.86 4.84 6.45
C ILE A 20 -5.05 4.44 7.32
N GLY A 21 -5.00 4.77 8.61
CA GLY A 21 -6.10 4.50 9.54
C GLY A 21 -6.35 3.00 9.73
N PRO A 22 -7.63 2.55 9.77
CA PRO A 22 -7.97 1.13 9.96
C PRO A 22 -7.33 0.18 8.94
N ALA A 23 -7.02 0.68 7.73
CA ALA A 23 -6.32 -0.05 6.67
C ALA A 23 -4.98 -0.67 7.12
N PHE A 24 -4.36 -0.12 8.16
CA PHE A 24 -3.09 -0.57 8.67
C PHE A 24 -3.13 -2.05 9.10
N ASP A 25 -4.27 -2.55 9.56
CA ASP A 25 -4.47 -3.97 9.88
C ASP A 25 -4.28 -4.90 8.66
N MET A 26 -4.50 -4.40 7.43
CA MET A 26 -4.24 -5.18 6.21
C MET A 26 -2.77 -5.55 6.03
N LEU A 27 -1.86 -4.79 6.66
CA LEU A 27 -0.41 -5.01 6.58
C LEU A 27 0.12 -5.84 7.76
N ALA A 28 -0.74 -6.28 8.67
CA ALA A 28 -0.37 -7.04 9.86
C ALA A 28 0.35 -8.35 9.49
N LYS A 29 1.43 -8.66 10.21
CA LYS A 29 2.29 -9.83 9.94
C LYS A 29 1.54 -11.16 9.99
N GLU A 30 0.62 -11.27 10.92
CA GLU A 30 -0.24 -12.45 11.12
C GLU A 30 -1.69 -12.20 10.65
N GLY A 31 -1.91 -11.17 9.83
CA GLY A 31 -3.22 -10.78 9.34
C GLY A 31 -3.73 -11.62 8.16
N LYS A 32 -5.03 -11.49 7.88
CA LYS A 32 -5.74 -12.17 6.77
C LYS A 32 -5.02 -12.02 5.42
N PHE A 33 -4.36 -10.90 5.18
CA PHE A 33 -3.75 -10.56 3.89
C PHE A 33 -2.23 -10.75 3.82
N ALA A 34 -1.57 -11.20 4.91
CA ALA A 34 -0.11 -11.27 4.98
C ALA A 34 0.52 -12.02 3.80
N LYS A 35 -0.03 -13.18 3.41
CA LYS A 35 0.46 -13.97 2.26
C LYS A 35 0.33 -13.21 0.94
N SER A 36 -0.76 -12.47 0.75
CA SER A 36 -0.99 -11.67 -0.47
C SER A 36 -0.04 -10.49 -0.54
N VAL A 37 0.15 -9.78 0.57
CA VAL A 37 1.11 -8.67 0.70
C VAL A 37 2.52 -9.14 0.34
N THR A 38 3.00 -10.23 0.94
CA THR A 38 4.32 -10.82 0.62
C THR A 38 4.44 -11.22 -0.85
N LYS A 39 3.40 -11.84 -1.43
CA LYS A 39 3.40 -12.26 -2.85
C LYS A 39 3.45 -11.05 -3.79
N LEU A 40 2.74 -9.97 -3.47
CA LEU A 40 2.71 -8.75 -4.28
C LEU A 40 4.02 -7.96 -4.16
N MET A 41 4.64 -7.92 -2.97
CA MET A 41 5.98 -7.34 -2.80
C MET A 41 7.02 -8.03 -3.68
N LYS A 42 7.00 -9.36 -3.77
CA LYS A 42 7.87 -10.13 -4.70
C LYS A 42 7.65 -9.80 -6.17
N ARG A 43 6.51 -9.20 -6.52
CA ARG A 43 6.17 -8.75 -7.88
C ARG A 43 6.46 -7.26 -8.11
N GLY A 44 7.06 -6.57 -7.13
CA GLY A 44 7.46 -5.17 -7.24
C GLY A 44 6.46 -4.17 -6.65
N VAL A 45 5.39 -4.60 -5.98
CA VAL A 45 4.47 -3.68 -5.29
C VAL A 45 5.08 -3.20 -3.98
N THR A 46 5.12 -1.89 -3.76
CA THR A 46 5.55 -1.31 -2.47
C THR A 46 4.36 -1.17 -1.54
N PHE A 47 4.50 -1.60 -0.29
CA PHE A 47 3.50 -1.37 0.75
C PHE A 47 4.07 -0.43 1.82
N THR A 48 3.29 0.59 2.17
CA THR A 48 3.72 1.67 3.06
C THR A 48 2.69 1.90 4.15
N ALA A 49 3.15 1.95 5.40
CA ALA A 49 2.32 2.16 6.58
C ALA A 49 2.46 3.58 7.12
N ASP A 50 1.32 4.21 7.46
CA ASP A 50 1.28 5.50 8.13
C ASP A 50 1.66 5.37 9.61
N ALA A 51 2.84 5.85 10.00
CA ALA A 51 3.31 5.78 11.37
C ALA A 51 2.51 6.69 12.33
N SER A 52 1.87 7.75 11.82
CA SER A 52 1.15 8.73 12.67
C SER A 52 -0.03 8.12 13.42
N ILE A 53 -0.61 7.04 12.89
CA ILE A 53 -1.76 6.34 13.49
C ILE A 53 -1.35 5.21 14.43
N GLN A 54 -0.08 4.80 14.49
CA GLN A 54 0.33 3.63 15.28
C GLN A 54 -0.05 3.75 16.77
N LYS A 55 0.04 4.96 17.35
CA LYS A 55 -0.37 5.19 18.74
C LYS A 55 -1.85 4.92 18.95
N MET A 56 -2.69 5.31 17.98
CA MET A 56 -4.13 5.02 18.00
C MET A 56 -4.36 3.51 17.83
N MET A 57 -3.68 2.85 16.88
CA MET A 57 -3.79 1.40 16.68
C MET A 57 -3.46 0.61 17.95
N LYS A 58 -2.36 0.96 18.64
CA LYS A 58 -1.99 0.35 19.93
C LYS A 58 -3.06 0.54 21.00
N LYS A 59 -3.64 1.75 21.09
CA LYS A 59 -4.75 2.04 22.02
C LYS A 59 -5.96 1.14 21.76
N HIS A 60 -6.21 0.82 20.49
CA HIS A 60 -7.31 -0.06 20.07
C HIS A 60 -6.91 -1.54 19.94
N GLN A 61 -5.72 -1.92 20.43
CA GLN A 61 -5.22 -3.31 20.42
C GLN A 61 -5.14 -3.93 19.02
N LEU A 62 -4.97 -3.08 17.99
CA LEU A 62 -4.78 -3.55 16.64
C LEU A 62 -3.32 -3.98 16.42
N PRO A 63 -3.05 -4.98 15.56
CA PRO A 63 -1.71 -5.45 15.28
C PRO A 63 -0.80 -4.30 14.83
N THR A 64 0.37 -4.19 15.45
CA THR A 64 1.39 -3.20 15.06
C THR A 64 2.65 -3.81 14.51
N ASP A 65 2.75 -5.14 14.54
CA ASP A 65 3.77 -5.87 13.81
C ASP A 65 3.31 -6.12 12.38
N LEU A 66 4.15 -5.76 11.41
CA LEU A 66 3.80 -5.72 9.99
C LEU A 66 4.56 -6.79 9.22
N VAL A 67 4.05 -7.14 8.04
CA VAL A 67 4.78 -8.02 7.12
C VAL A 67 6.17 -7.44 6.84
N ASP A 68 7.19 -8.30 6.86
CA ASP A 68 8.57 -7.91 6.61
C ASP A 68 8.69 -7.23 5.22
N GLY A 69 9.34 -6.07 5.17
CA GLY A 69 9.48 -5.26 3.95
C GLY A 69 8.47 -4.13 3.81
N VAL A 70 7.42 -4.06 4.65
CA VAL A 70 6.52 -2.90 4.70
C VAL A 70 7.31 -1.65 5.11
N GLN A 71 7.25 -0.62 4.27
CA GLN A 71 7.87 0.67 4.52
C GLN A 71 7.03 1.49 5.50
N HIS A 72 7.66 2.46 6.14
CA HIS A 72 7.00 3.36 7.07
C HIS A 72 7.20 4.81 6.66
N VAL A 73 6.13 5.60 6.71
CA VAL A 73 6.19 7.05 6.51
C VAL A 73 5.64 7.76 7.73
N LYS A 74 6.16 8.96 8.01
CA LYS A 74 5.78 9.73 9.20
C LYS A 74 4.29 10.11 9.21
N VAL A 75 3.75 10.51 8.06
CA VAL A 75 2.35 10.93 7.88
C VAL A 75 1.88 10.44 6.50
N GLY A 76 0.96 9.50 6.49
CA GLY A 76 0.44 8.85 5.27
C GLY A 76 -0.16 9.83 4.26
N PRO A 77 -1.14 10.69 4.66
CA PRO A 77 -1.73 11.65 3.74
C PRO A 77 -0.71 12.60 3.08
N ALA A 78 0.27 13.08 3.84
CA ALA A 78 1.33 13.94 3.31
C ALA A 78 2.21 13.21 2.27
N HIS A 79 2.51 11.93 2.50
CA HIS A 79 3.23 11.09 1.55
C HIS A 79 2.44 10.88 0.25
N ILE A 80 1.14 10.63 0.33
CA ILE A 80 0.28 10.50 -0.87
C ILE A 80 0.29 11.80 -1.69
N VAL A 81 0.17 12.96 -1.05
CA VAL A 81 0.25 14.26 -1.74
C VAL A 81 1.61 14.43 -2.42
N LYS A 82 2.70 14.08 -1.72
CA LYS A 82 4.05 14.12 -2.30
C LYS A 82 4.16 13.24 -3.56
N ARG A 83 3.64 12.01 -3.52
CA ARG A 83 3.62 11.11 -4.69
C ARG A 83 2.83 11.69 -5.85
N GLN A 84 1.69 12.32 -5.59
CA GLN A 84 0.90 12.98 -6.63
C GLN A 84 1.69 14.13 -7.29
N ILE A 85 2.43 14.92 -6.50
CA ILE A 85 3.32 15.97 -7.02
C ILE A 85 4.44 15.38 -7.88
N GLU A 86 4.96 14.20 -7.52
CA GLU A 86 5.95 13.43 -8.29
C GLU A 86 5.37 12.77 -9.56
N GLY A 87 4.07 12.95 -9.83
CA GLY A 87 3.42 12.46 -11.05
C GLY A 87 2.68 11.13 -10.90
N TYR A 88 2.60 10.56 -9.69
CA TYR A 88 1.83 9.35 -9.44
C TYR A 88 0.33 9.61 -9.63
N LYS A 89 -0.36 8.66 -10.24
CA LYS A 89 -1.83 8.65 -10.24
C LYS A 89 -2.32 8.12 -8.90
N TYR A 90 -3.32 8.79 -8.35
CA TYR A 90 -3.91 8.44 -7.06
C TYR A 90 -5.24 7.72 -7.25
N LEU A 91 -5.40 6.61 -6.53
CA LEU A 91 -6.65 5.87 -6.40
C LEU A 91 -6.94 5.70 -4.90
N ALA A 92 -8.08 6.19 -4.46
CA ALA A 92 -8.58 5.98 -3.11
C ALA A 92 -9.49 4.74 -3.07
N LEU A 93 -9.24 3.85 -2.11
CA LEU A 93 -10.09 2.69 -1.82
C LEU A 93 -10.64 2.84 -0.39
N PHE A 94 -11.93 2.57 -0.22
CA PHE A 94 -12.62 2.61 1.07
C PHE A 94 -13.19 1.22 1.35
N PHE A 95 -13.00 0.73 2.57
CA PHE A 95 -13.40 -0.61 3.03
C PHE A 95 -13.84 -0.57 4.48
#